data_AF-A6NQ09-F1
#
_entry.id   AF-A6NQ09-F1
#
_cell.length_a   1.000
_cell.length_b   1.000
_cell.length_c   1.000
_cell.angle_alpha   90.00
_cell.angle_beta   90.00
_cell.angle_gamma   90.00
#
_symmetry.space_group_name_H-M   'P 1'
#
loop_
_entity.id
_entity.type
_entity.pdbx_description
1 polymer ?
#
loop_
_entity_poly.entity_id
_entity_poly.type
_entity_poly.pdbx_seq_one_letter_code
_entity_poly.pdbx_strand_id
1 'polypeptide(L)'
;MKLPVPSRKVRLALSILFLLFSLVFYWWASGSPMPTADLARRASLRSHGLTPGPVVAQGVVHFQDLTDTPRGTAEGSRWFVSRQGDSWVLTTHEPTGPFWTHDYGWIPALTPTEESPLLTAPIQYALHYSWDESLKDSVCNWEWVTLAVCTLPDVARIQLYEGWYNLSESGGLSPRDWLLEHGSVADCTRLSPDSPFWLCQQVWNPGDGGSATLARAYDAQGNLLCEWCSYDG
;
A
#
# COMPACT_ATOMS: atom_id res chain seq x y z
N MET A 1 9.16 62.72 4.56
CA MET A 1 9.98 62.02 3.55
C MET A 1 9.03 61.14 2.73
N LYS A 2 8.71 61.49 1.46
CA LYS A 2 7.82 60.68 0.62
C LYS A 2 8.66 59.57 -0.02
N LEU A 3 8.42 58.32 0.35
CA LEU A 3 9.04 57.17 -0.31
C LEU A 3 8.60 57.18 -1.79
N PRO A 4 9.54 57.05 -2.74
CA PRO A 4 9.19 57.01 -4.16
C PRO A 4 8.32 55.79 -4.44
N VAL A 5 7.17 56.02 -5.08
CA VAL A 5 6.25 54.93 -5.46
C VAL A 5 6.93 54.11 -6.57
N PRO A 6 7.09 52.79 -6.39
CA PRO A 6 7.77 51.95 -7.37
C PRO A 6 7.08 52.03 -8.74
N SER A 7 7.89 52.05 -9.79
CA SER A 7 7.40 52.12 -11.17
C SER A 7 6.45 50.96 -11.48
N ARG A 8 5.58 51.11 -12.50
CA ARG A 8 4.62 50.07 -12.89
C ARG A 8 5.30 48.71 -13.16
N LYS A 9 6.50 48.73 -13.74
CA LYS A 9 7.31 47.53 -14.01
C LYS A 9 7.78 46.86 -12.71
N VAL A 10 8.22 47.65 -11.72
CA VAL A 10 8.66 47.14 -10.42
C VAL A 10 7.48 46.54 -9.65
N ARG A 11 6.32 47.19 -9.67
CA ARG A 11 5.10 46.65 -9.03
C ARG A 11 4.67 45.32 -9.66
N LEU A 12 4.66 45.23 -11.00
CA LEU A 12 4.33 43.99 -11.69
C LEU A 12 5.33 42.87 -11.35
N ALA A 13 6.63 43.16 -11.35
CA ALA A 13 7.65 42.19 -10.99
C ALA A 13 7.47 41.68 -9.55
N LEU A 14 7.19 42.57 -8.59
CA LEU A 14 6.91 42.19 -7.20
C LEU A 14 5.64 41.35 -7.08
N SER A 15 4.57 41.66 -7.82
CA SER A 15 3.35 40.86 -7.83
C SER A 15 3.59 39.45 -8.41
N ILE A 16 4.38 39.33 -9.48
CA ILE A 16 4.75 38.03 -10.05
C ILE A 16 5.57 37.21 -9.06
N LEU A 17 6.57 37.83 -8.41
CA LEU A 17 7.39 37.16 -7.40
C LEU A 17 6.54 36.70 -6.21
N PHE A 18 5.63 37.55 -5.72
CA PHE A 18 4.70 37.18 -4.66
C PHE A 18 3.84 36.00 -5.07
N LEU A 19 3.26 36.02 -6.27
CA LEU A 19 2.44 34.92 -6.78
C LEU A 19 3.24 33.61 -6.88
N LEU A 20 4.46 33.65 -7.42
CA LEU A 20 5.34 32.47 -7.51
C LEU A 20 5.67 31.93 -6.11
N PHE A 21 5.97 32.81 -5.15
CA PHE A 21 6.25 32.42 -3.78
C PHE A 21 5.01 31.80 -3.11
N SER A 22 3.83 32.39 -3.31
CA SER A 22 2.57 31.82 -2.82
C SER A 22 2.27 30.45 -3.42
N LEU A 23 2.55 30.24 -4.71
CA LEU A 23 2.38 28.95 -5.37
C LEU A 23 3.35 27.90 -4.83
N VAL A 24 4.62 28.25 -4.64
CA VAL A 24 5.62 27.34 -4.03
C VAL A 24 5.26 27.03 -2.58
N PHE A 25 4.83 28.02 -1.82
CA PHE A 25 4.38 27.83 -0.45
C PHE A 25 3.13 26.94 -0.38
N TYR A 26 2.16 27.16 -1.27
CA TYR A 26 0.97 26.32 -1.36
C TYR A 26 1.32 24.87 -1.76
N TRP A 27 2.22 24.70 -2.73
CA TRP A 27 2.72 23.37 -3.11
C TRP A 27 3.39 22.68 -1.93
N TRP A 28 4.26 23.37 -1.19
CA TRP A 28 4.90 22.80 -0.01
C TRP A 28 3.90 22.48 1.11
N ALA A 29 2.99 23.40 1.41
CA ALA A 29 1.96 23.25 2.44
C ALA A 29 0.92 22.16 2.11
N SER A 30 0.74 21.81 0.83
CA SER A 30 -0.11 20.69 0.39
C SER A 30 0.61 19.33 0.39
N GLY A 31 1.77 19.23 1.03
CA GLY A 31 2.54 17.99 1.08
C GLY A 31 3.37 17.75 -0.18
N SER A 32 3.75 18.82 -0.89
CA SER A 32 4.62 18.78 -2.08
C SER A 32 4.18 17.77 -3.15
N PRO A 33 2.89 17.75 -3.56
CA PRO A 33 2.37 16.70 -4.41
C PRO A 33 3.09 16.68 -5.77
N MET A 34 3.38 15.49 -6.27
CA MET A 34 4.26 15.30 -7.43
C MET A 34 3.45 15.22 -8.73
N PRO A 35 3.97 15.73 -9.85
CA PRO A 35 3.24 15.74 -11.12
C PRO A 35 3.11 14.35 -11.75
N THR A 36 3.89 13.37 -11.30
CA THR A 36 3.75 11.98 -11.71
C THR A 36 4.00 11.03 -10.54
N ALA A 37 3.40 9.84 -10.59
CA ALA A 37 3.62 8.80 -9.60
C ALA A 37 5.08 8.34 -9.53
N ASP A 38 5.83 8.32 -10.65
CA ASP A 38 7.25 7.97 -10.61
C ASP A 38 8.07 9.04 -9.85
N LEU A 39 7.74 10.33 -10.01
CA LEU A 39 8.39 11.38 -9.22
C LEU A 39 8.03 11.29 -7.74
N ALA A 40 6.79 10.95 -7.41
CA ALA A 40 6.36 10.65 -6.04
C ALA A 40 7.18 9.52 -5.43
N ARG A 41 7.31 8.39 -6.13
CA ARG A 41 8.15 7.26 -5.74
C ARG A 41 9.59 7.68 -5.49
N ARG A 42 10.21 8.39 -6.44
CA ARG A 42 11.61 8.83 -6.30
C ARG A 42 11.79 9.74 -5.09
N ALA A 43 10.84 10.64 -4.83
CA ALA A 43 10.87 11.51 -3.66
C ALA A 43 10.72 10.71 -2.36
N SER A 44 9.76 9.77 -2.31
CA SER A 44 9.52 8.88 -1.16
C SER A 44 10.72 8.01 -0.83
N LEU A 45 11.38 7.43 -1.84
CA LEU A 45 12.60 6.65 -1.63
C LEU A 45 13.73 7.54 -1.07
N ARG A 46 13.92 8.74 -1.64
CA ARG A 46 14.95 9.68 -1.18
C ARG A 46 14.71 10.19 0.25
N SER A 47 13.46 10.45 0.63
CA SER A 47 13.14 10.89 2.00
C SER A 47 13.49 9.82 3.04
N HIS A 48 13.50 8.55 2.64
CA HIS A 48 13.89 7.41 3.48
C HIS A 48 15.36 7.00 3.30
N GLY A 49 16.19 7.82 2.63
CA GLY A 49 17.60 7.52 2.38
C GLY A 49 17.85 6.37 1.39
N LEU A 50 16.83 5.96 0.64
CA LEU A 50 16.90 4.89 -0.34
C LEU A 50 17.20 5.43 -1.75
N THR A 51 17.77 4.57 -2.59
CA THR A 51 18.11 4.94 -3.97
C THR A 51 16.90 4.74 -4.88
N PRO A 52 16.52 5.69 -5.75
CA PRO A 52 15.50 5.46 -6.76
C PRO A 52 16.01 4.53 -7.87
N GLY A 53 16.06 3.23 -7.58
CA GLY A 53 16.43 2.16 -8.49
C GLY A 53 15.34 1.84 -9.53
N PRO A 54 15.61 0.88 -10.42
CA PRO A 54 14.64 0.39 -11.38
C PRO A 54 13.43 -0.23 -10.67
N VAL A 55 12.26 0.01 -11.25
CA VAL A 55 11.01 -0.62 -10.84
C VAL A 55 10.97 -2.04 -11.40
N VAL A 56 10.76 -3.03 -10.54
CA VAL A 56 10.71 -4.45 -10.92
C VAL A 56 9.27 -4.97 -11.01
N ALA A 57 8.33 -4.32 -10.32
CA ALA A 57 6.90 -4.55 -10.46
C ALA A 57 6.14 -3.26 -10.13
N GLN A 58 4.96 -3.10 -10.71
CA GLN A 58 4.07 -1.97 -10.43
C GLN A 58 2.64 -2.32 -10.82
N GLY A 59 1.70 -1.55 -10.32
CA GLY A 59 0.30 -1.66 -10.70
C GLY A 59 -0.53 -0.51 -10.17
N VAL A 60 -1.84 -0.65 -10.37
CA VAL A 60 -2.85 0.27 -9.90
C VAL A 60 -3.75 -0.49 -8.93
N VAL A 61 -4.09 0.14 -7.81
CA VAL A 61 -5.06 -0.38 -6.85
C VAL A 61 -6.45 -0.20 -7.44
N HIS A 62 -7.20 -1.29 -7.49
CA HIS A 62 -8.61 -1.33 -7.88
C HIS A 62 -9.39 -2.12 -6.84
N PHE A 63 -10.27 -1.44 -6.12
CA PHE A 63 -11.20 -2.05 -5.17
C PHE A 63 -12.42 -2.63 -5.91
N GLN A 64 -13.01 -3.71 -5.38
CA GLN A 64 -14.01 -4.50 -6.12
C GLN A 64 -15.40 -3.83 -6.23
N ASP A 65 -15.86 -3.11 -5.20
CA ASP A 65 -17.17 -2.45 -5.13
C ASP A 65 -17.18 -1.34 -4.08
N LEU A 66 -16.85 -0.11 -4.49
CA LEU A 66 -16.93 1.07 -3.63
C LEU A 66 -18.36 1.61 -3.66
N THR A 67 -19.24 1.06 -2.84
CA THR A 67 -20.66 1.44 -2.78
C THR A 67 -20.92 2.87 -2.31
N ASP A 68 -19.98 3.44 -1.56
CA ASP A 68 -19.89 4.88 -1.32
C ASP A 68 -18.42 5.25 -1.51
N THR A 69 -18.14 6.24 -2.35
CA THR A 69 -16.81 6.86 -2.42
C THR A 69 -16.83 8.10 -1.53
N PRO A 70 -16.60 7.99 -0.21
CA PRO A 70 -16.22 9.16 0.54
C PRO A 70 -14.95 9.72 -0.11
N ARG A 71 -14.90 11.05 -0.23
CA ARG A 71 -13.67 11.75 -0.61
C ARG A 71 -12.53 11.21 0.29
N GLY A 72 -11.55 10.55 -0.30
CA GLY A 72 -10.45 9.92 0.46
C GLY A 72 -10.24 8.42 0.23
N THR A 73 -10.91 7.78 -0.73
CA THR A 73 -10.53 6.42 -1.14
C THR A 73 -9.19 6.43 -1.85
N ALA A 74 -8.32 5.50 -1.50
CA ALA A 74 -7.07 5.27 -2.20
C ALA A 74 -7.23 4.52 -3.55
N GLU A 75 -8.44 4.52 -4.12
CA GLU A 75 -8.73 3.98 -5.44
C GLU A 75 -7.85 4.67 -6.50
N GLY A 76 -7.31 3.87 -7.43
CA GLY A 76 -6.40 4.38 -8.45
C GLY A 76 -5.01 4.71 -7.92
N SER A 77 -4.70 4.38 -6.66
CA SER A 77 -3.33 4.47 -6.13
C SER A 77 -2.36 3.66 -6.99
N ARG A 78 -1.17 4.19 -7.21
CA ARG A 78 -0.10 3.48 -7.89
C ARG A 78 0.88 2.92 -6.90
N TRP A 79 1.15 1.63 -7.03
CA TRP A 79 2.16 0.97 -6.23
C TRP A 79 3.34 0.55 -7.10
N PHE A 80 4.51 0.55 -6.49
CA PHE A 80 5.78 0.22 -7.14
C PHE A 80 6.61 -0.64 -6.22
N VAL A 81 7.30 -1.60 -6.81
CA VAL A 81 8.34 -2.39 -6.15
C VAL A 81 9.67 -2.01 -6.79
N SER A 82 10.61 -1.55 -5.97
CA SER A 82 11.97 -1.20 -6.39
C SER A 82 12.98 -2.11 -5.71
N ARG A 83 14.01 -2.56 -6.42
CA ARG A 83 15.10 -3.36 -5.82
C ARG A 83 16.03 -2.46 -4.99
N GLN A 84 16.36 -2.87 -3.78
CA GLN A 84 17.36 -2.25 -2.89
C GLN A 84 18.32 -3.33 -2.36
N GLY A 85 19.44 -3.53 -3.05
CA GLY A 85 20.35 -4.64 -2.71
C GLY A 85 19.63 -5.98 -2.82
N ASP A 86 19.53 -6.70 -1.69
CA ASP A 86 18.82 -7.98 -1.59
C ASP A 86 17.32 -7.85 -1.28
N SER A 87 16.88 -6.65 -0.91
CA SER A 87 15.50 -6.34 -0.56
C SER A 87 14.68 -5.82 -1.74
N TRP A 88 13.37 -5.95 -1.61
CA TRP A 88 12.37 -5.27 -2.43
C TRP A 88 11.61 -4.27 -1.59
N VAL A 89 11.53 -3.04 -2.09
CA VAL A 89 10.90 -1.94 -1.37
C VAL A 89 9.61 -1.55 -2.07
N LEU A 90 8.51 -1.56 -1.31
CA LEU A 90 7.16 -1.24 -1.78
C LEU A 90 6.82 0.21 -1.46
N THR A 91 6.37 0.96 -2.46
CA THR A 91 5.84 2.33 -2.27
C THR A 91 4.49 2.44 -2.93
N THR A 92 3.53 3.04 -2.25
CA THR A 92 2.19 3.34 -2.78
C THR A 92 2.00 4.85 -2.86
N HIS A 93 1.26 5.34 -3.85
CA HIS A 93 1.04 6.77 -4.09
C HIS A 93 -0.40 7.01 -4.51
N GLU A 94 -1.12 7.79 -3.72
CA GLU A 94 -2.52 8.15 -3.97
C GLU A 94 -2.62 9.32 -4.97
N PRO A 95 -3.63 9.30 -5.86
CA PRO A 95 -3.95 10.46 -6.69
C PRO A 95 -4.55 11.59 -5.84
N THR A 96 -4.03 12.81 -5.98
CA THR A 96 -4.57 14.04 -5.36
C THR A 96 -4.80 15.08 -6.45
N GLY A 97 -6.01 15.09 -7.01
CA GLY A 97 -6.32 15.90 -8.19
C GLY A 97 -5.46 15.47 -9.39
N PRO A 98 -4.76 16.40 -10.08
CA PRO A 98 -3.84 16.06 -11.16
C PRO A 98 -2.44 15.60 -10.68
N PHE A 99 -2.23 15.48 -9.36
CA PHE A 99 -0.93 15.17 -8.76
C PHE A 99 -0.96 13.86 -7.96
N TRP A 100 0.17 13.52 -7.34
CA TRP A 100 0.39 12.29 -6.59
C TRP A 100 1.01 12.58 -5.22
N THR A 101 0.52 11.91 -4.17
CA THR A 101 1.10 12.00 -2.83
C THR A 101 2.48 11.33 -2.79
N HIS A 102 3.43 11.89 -2.04
CA HIS A 102 4.75 11.28 -1.85
C HIS A 102 5.03 10.84 -0.40
N ASP A 103 4.08 11.05 0.51
CA ASP A 103 4.28 10.88 1.95
C ASP A 103 3.50 9.68 2.46
N TYR A 104 4.22 8.59 2.73
CA TYR A 104 3.80 7.52 3.61
C TYR A 104 4.90 7.35 4.64
N GLY A 105 4.53 7.41 5.93
CA GLY A 105 5.48 7.38 7.04
C GLY A 105 6.25 6.06 7.18
N TRP A 106 5.88 5.02 6.44
CA TRP A 106 6.56 3.73 6.42
C TRP A 106 6.62 3.17 5.00
N ILE A 107 7.79 2.63 4.63
CA ILE A 107 8.04 1.95 3.36
C ILE A 107 8.45 0.51 3.67
N PRO A 108 7.61 -0.50 3.37
CA PRO A 108 7.94 -1.89 3.61
C PRO A 108 9.15 -2.33 2.79
N ALA A 109 10.11 -3.00 3.45
CA ALA A 109 11.25 -3.65 2.82
C ALA A 109 11.13 -5.17 3.00
N LEU A 110 10.89 -5.88 1.90
CA LEU A 110 10.75 -7.33 1.85
C LEU A 110 12.11 -7.93 1.49
N THR A 111 12.72 -8.64 2.43
CA THR A 111 14.02 -9.32 2.23
C THR A 111 13.86 -10.84 2.36
N PRO A 112 13.35 -11.55 1.35
CA PRO A 112 13.28 -13.01 1.43
C PRO A 112 14.66 -13.64 1.53
N THR A 113 14.76 -14.67 2.35
CA THR A 113 15.96 -15.49 2.56
C THR A 113 15.67 -16.93 2.19
N GLU A 114 16.68 -17.80 2.21
CA GLU A 114 16.44 -19.24 2.02
C GLU A 114 15.57 -19.82 3.14
N GLU A 115 15.69 -19.31 4.37
CA GLU A 115 14.90 -19.73 5.53
C GLU A 115 13.49 -19.12 5.55
N SER A 116 13.33 -17.92 4.99
CA SER A 116 12.05 -17.20 4.91
C SER A 116 11.83 -16.71 3.46
N PRO A 117 11.49 -17.62 2.54
CA PRO A 117 11.39 -17.29 1.13
C PRO A 117 10.06 -16.62 0.76
N LEU A 118 9.11 -16.55 1.70
CA LEU A 118 7.79 -15.95 1.55
C LEU A 118 7.63 -14.79 2.53
N LEU A 119 7.24 -13.61 2.04
CA LEU A 119 6.92 -12.44 2.85
C LEU A 119 5.72 -11.71 2.26
N THR A 120 5.04 -10.89 3.05
CA THR A 120 3.99 -10.00 2.54
C THR A 120 4.14 -8.57 3.04
N ALA A 121 3.57 -7.62 2.31
CA ALA A 121 3.40 -6.25 2.76
C ALA A 121 2.06 -5.69 2.26
N PRO A 122 1.35 -4.91 3.09
CA PRO A 122 0.14 -4.23 2.65
C PRO A 122 0.49 -3.18 1.60
N ILE A 123 -0.28 -3.14 0.51
CA ILE A 123 -0.18 -2.11 -0.52
C ILE A 123 -1.08 -0.93 -0.15
N GLN A 124 -2.36 -1.24 0.10
CA GLN A 124 -3.39 -0.27 0.40
C GLN A 124 -4.64 -0.96 0.94
N TYR A 125 -5.47 -0.23 1.68
CA TYR A 125 -6.80 -0.70 2.10
C TYR A 125 -7.88 0.35 1.83
N ALA A 126 -9.11 -0.12 1.69
CA ALA A 126 -10.31 0.70 1.65
C ALA A 126 -11.21 0.40 2.85
N LEU A 127 -11.81 1.46 3.39
CA LEU A 127 -12.81 1.40 4.46
C LEU A 127 -14.22 1.44 3.87
N HIS A 128 -15.19 0.88 4.61
CA HIS A 128 -16.63 0.95 4.30
C HIS A 128 -17.05 0.25 3.01
N TYR A 129 -16.58 -0.99 2.84
CA TYR A 129 -17.00 -1.85 1.74
C TYR A 129 -18.35 -2.53 2.07
N SER A 130 -19.35 -2.48 1.18
CA SER A 130 -20.59 -3.27 1.32
C SER A 130 -20.65 -4.33 0.22
N TRP A 131 -20.55 -5.60 0.61
CA TRP A 131 -20.63 -6.74 -0.30
C TRP A 131 -22.06 -7.27 -0.47
N ASP A 132 -22.96 -6.89 0.43
CA ASP A 132 -24.32 -7.40 0.47
C ASP A 132 -25.32 -6.23 0.44
N GLU A 133 -26.10 -6.15 -0.64
CA GLU A 133 -27.18 -5.17 -0.80
C GLU A 133 -28.22 -5.24 0.33
N SER A 134 -28.30 -6.36 1.06
CA SER A 134 -29.21 -6.54 2.20
C SER A 134 -28.67 -6.02 3.54
N LEU A 135 -27.38 -5.68 3.62
CA LEU A 135 -26.69 -5.22 4.83
C LEU A 135 -26.28 -3.74 4.76
N LYS A 136 -27.02 -2.93 4.00
CA LYS A 136 -26.77 -1.49 3.76
C LYS A 136 -26.54 -0.63 5.01
N ASP A 137 -26.87 -1.10 6.21
CA ASP A 137 -26.91 -0.25 7.40
C ASP A 137 -25.87 -0.52 8.50
N SER A 138 -24.93 -1.50 8.42
CA SER A 138 -24.09 -1.72 9.62
C SER A 138 -22.74 -2.47 9.55
N VAL A 139 -22.26 -2.97 8.41
CA VAL A 139 -20.98 -3.70 8.41
C VAL A 139 -19.92 -2.91 7.66
N CYS A 140 -19.03 -2.25 8.41
CA CYS A 140 -17.86 -1.58 7.86
C CYS A 140 -16.83 -2.62 7.40
N ASN A 141 -16.99 -3.27 6.24
CA ASN A 141 -15.95 -4.20 5.77
C ASN A 141 -14.73 -3.44 5.26
N TRP A 142 -13.57 -4.09 5.33
CA TRP A 142 -12.32 -3.57 4.81
C TRP A 142 -11.93 -4.42 3.61
N GLU A 143 -11.49 -3.75 2.55
CA GLU A 143 -10.83 -4.43 1.45
C GLU A 143 -9.34 -4.12 1.50
N TRP A 144 -8.53 -5.17 1.60
CA TRP A 144 -7.08 -5.08 1.63
C TRP A 144 -6.50 -5.56 0.32
N VAL A 145 -5.51 -4.82 -0.15
CA VAL A 145 -4.65 -5.22 -1.27
C VAL A 145 -3.25 -5.42 -0.70
N THR A 146 -2.76 -6.65 -0.80
CA THR A 146 -1.50 -7.09 -0.20
C THR A 146 -0.59 -7.64 -1.28
N LEU A 147 0.69 -7.27 -1.22
CA LEU A 147 1.74 -7.86 -2.06
C LEU A 147 2.35 -9.04 -1.31
N ALA A 148 2.24 -10.23 -1.87
CA ALA A 148 3.03 -11.38 -1.43
C ALA A 148 4.24 -11.57 -2.36
N VAL A 149 5.36 -11.97 -1.77
CA VAL A 149 6.60 -12.23 -2.50
C VAL A 149 7.13 -13.58 -2.11
N CYS A 150 7.30 -14.46 -3.10
CA CYS A 150 7.86 -15.78 -2.89
C CYS A 150 9.00 -16.07 -3.89
N THR A 151 10.17 -16.45 -3.36
CA THR A 151 11.36 -16.77 -4.16
C THR A 151 11.48 -18.25 -4.53
N LEU A 152 10.62 -19.12 -4.00
CA LEU A 152 10.64 -20.54 -4.34
C LEU A 152 10.15 -20.76 -5.78
N PRO A 153 10.90 -21.49 -6.63
CA PRO A 153 10.57 -21.64 -8.05
C PRO A 153 9.33 -22.51 -8.29
N ASP A 154 9.07 -23.48 -7.41
CA ASP A 154 8.03 -24.50 -7.59
C ASP A 154 6.64 -24.04 -7.09
N VAL A 155 6.51 -22.79 -6.64
CA VAL A 155 5.24 -22.25 -6.15
C VAL A 155 4.26 -22.12 -7.31
N ALA A 156 3.11 -22.75 -7.17
CA ALA A 156 2.00 -22.68 -8.13
C ALA A 156 0.80 -21.89 -7.59
N ARG A 157 0.68 -21.75 -6.26
CA ARG A 157 -0.42 -21.01 -5.62
C ARG A 157 0.05 -20.37 -4.31
N ILE A 158 -0.42 -19.16 -4.03
CA ILE A 158 -0.32 -18.54 -2.70
C ILE A 158 -1.72 -18.26 -2.19
N GLN A 159 -1.97 -18.62 -0.94
CA GLN A 159 -3.17 -18.24 -0.19
C GLN A 159 -2.79 -17.26 0.89
N LEU A 160 -3.59 -16.21 1.02
CA LEU A 160 -3.46 -15.22 2.09
C LEU A 160 -4.63 -15.38 3.05
N TYR A 161 -4.30 -15.38 4.34
CA TYR A 161 -5.23 -15.35 5.44
C TYR A 161 -5.02 -14.05 6.20
N GLU A 162 -6.08 -13.29 6.39
CA GLU A 162 -6.05 -12.02 7.14
C GLU A 162 -7.21 -12.00 8.15
N GLY A 163 -6.97 -11.33 9.28
CA GLY A 163 -7.94 -11.25 10.36
C GLY A 163 -7.45 -10.42 11.56
N TRP A 164 -8.38 -10.10 12.47
CA TRP A 164 -8.08 -9.41 13.72
C TRP A 164 -7.82 -10.45 14.79
N TYR A 165 -6.58 -10.50 15.27
CA TYR A 165 -6.18 -11.40 16.33
C TYR A 165 -6.17 -10.67 17.66
N ASN A 166 -6.95 -11.17 18.61
CA ASN A 166 -6.97 -10.72 19.99
C ASN A 166 -6.47 -11.86 20.90
N LEU A 167 -5.30 -11.67 21.53
CA LEU A 167 -4.70 -12.67 22.42
C LEU A 167 -5.62 -13.09 23.58
N SER A 168 -6.48 -12.18 24.07
CA SER A 168 -7.40 -12.47 25.18
C SER A 168 -8.60 -13.32 24.77
N GLU A 169 -8.95 -13.31 23.49
CA GLU A 169 -10.11 -14.00 22.93
C GLU A 169 -9.72 -15.19 22.03
N SER A 170 -8.43 -15.38 21.77
CA SER A 170 -7.91 -16.42 20.89
C SER A 170 -8.05 -17.84 21.43
N GLY A 171 -8.53 -18.00 22.67
CA GLY A 171 -8.65 -19.32 23.32
C GLY A 171 -7.30 -20.03 23.51
N GLY A 172 -6.19 -19.28 23.49
CA GLY A 172 -4.83 -19.82 23.57
C GLY A 172 -4.23 -20.24 22.24
N LEU A 173 -4.92 -20.02 21.11
CA LEU A 173 -4.38 -20.26 19.77
C LEU A 173 -3.28 -19.26 19.44
N SER A 174 -2.26 -19.72 18.72
CA SER A 174 -1.28 -18.84 18.09
C SER A 174 -1.96 -17.99 17.00
N PRO A 175 -1.42 -16.82 16.61
CA PRO A 175 -1.97 -16.03 15.50
C PRO A 175 -2.15 -16.85 14.21
N ARG A 176 -1.18 -17.72 13.94
CA ARG A 176 -1.21 -18.66 12.81
C ARG A 176 -2.43 -19.59 12.88
N ASP A 177 -2.61 -20.29 14.00
CA ASP A 177 -3.67 -21.30 14.10
C ASP A 177 -5.05 -20.63 14.16
N TRP A 178 -5.15 -19.49 14.83
CA TRP A 178 -6.35 -18.66 14.82
C TRP A 178 -6.74 -18.23 13.40
N LEU A 179 -5.77 -17.79 12.58
CA LEU A 179 -6.04 -17.42 11.18
C LEU A 179 -6.48 -18.60 10.32
N LEU A 180 -6.01 -19.82 10.60
CA LEU A 180 -6.47 -21.02 9.91
C LEU A 180 -7.93 -21.37 10.25
N GLU A 181 -8.38 -21.05 11.47
CA GLU A 181 -9.75 -21.34 11.92
C GLU A 181 -10.75 -20.20 11.63
N HIS A 182 -10.28 -18.96 11.64
CA HIS A 182 -11.15 -17.77 11.66
C HIS A 182 -10.76 -16.68 10.66
N GLY A 183 -9.55 -16.76 10.08
CA GLY A 183 -9.11 -15.81 9.08
C GLY A 183 -10.00 -15.87 7.84
N SER A 184 -10.24 -14.70 7.25
CA SER A 184 -10.75 -14.68 5.88
C SER A 184 -9.63 -15.26 4.99
N VAL A 185 -9.98 -15.84 3.82
CA VAL A 185 -8.99 -16.41 2.89
C VAL A 185 -9.16 -15.86 1.48
N ALA A 186 -8.05 -15.56 0.81
CA ALA A 186 -8.01 -15.18 -0.60
C ALA A 186 -6.89 -15.91 -1.34
N ASP A 187 -7.17 -16.35 -2.57
CA ASP A 187 -6.13 -16.81 -3.49
C ASP A 187 -5.43 -15.60 -4.14
N CYS A 188 -4.11 -15.63 -4.20
CA CYS A 188 -3.33 -14.57 -4.81
C CYS A 188 -3.11 -14.82 -6.31
N THR A 189 -3.02 -13.74 -7.08
CA THR A 189 -2.73 -13.77 -8.52
C THR A 189 -1.28 -13.41 -8.80
N ARG A 190 -0.55 -14.28 -9.50
CA ARG A 190 0.85 -14.00 -9.89
C ARG A 190 0.87 -12.87 -10.92
N LEU A 191 1.76 -11.89 -10.75
CA LEU A 191 1.82 -10.73 -11.64
C LEU A 191 2.30 -11.07 -13.06
N SER A 192 3.23 -12.02 -13.18
CA SER A 192 3.64 -12.62 -14.46
C SER A 192 4.26 -13.99 -14.21
N PRO A 193 4.32 -14.90 -15.21
CA PRO A 193 4.74 -16.30 -14.99
C PRO A 193 6.08 -16.46 -14.23
N ASP A 194 7.07 -15.61 -14.54
CA ASP A 194 8.42 -15.65 -13.96
C ASP A 194 8.60 -14.68 -12.77
N SER A 195 7.53 -14.03 -12.34
CA SER A 195 7.58 -13.05 -11.26
C SER A 195 7.53 -13.71 -9.89
N PRO A 196 8.35 -13.27 -8.91
CA PRO A 196 8.20 -13.68 -7.52
C PRO A 196 7.01 -12.97 -6.84
N PHE A 197 6.37 -12.02 -7.52
CA PHE A 197 5.35 -11.14 -6.96
C PHE A 197 3.94 -11.66 -7.23
N TRP A 198 3.11 -11.61 -6.19
CA TRP A 198 1.72 -12.04 -6.20
C TRP A 198 0.85 -10.96 -5.56
N LEU A 199 -0.27 -10.66 -6.18
CA LEU A 199 -1.26 -9.73 -5.65
C LEU A 199 -2.38 -10.53 -4.98
N CYS A 200 -2.62 -10.22 -3.72
CA CYS A 200 -3.69 -10.81 -2.92
C CYS A 200 -4.69 -9.70 -2.62
N GLN A 201 -5.97 -9.96 -2.84
CA GLN A 201 -7.02 -8.98 -2.60
C GLN A 201 -8.14 -9.66 -1.83
N GLN A 202 -8.56 -9.02 -0.74
CA GLN A 202 -9.36 -9.67 0.26
C GLN A 202 -10.30 -8.71 0.96
N VAL A 203 -11.55 -9.13 1.12
CA VAL A 203 -12.53 -8.42 1.94
C VAL A 203 -12.68 -9.17 3.27
N TRP A 204 -12.61 -8.44 4.38
CA TRP A 204 -12.81 -8.99 5.70
C TRP A 204 -13.30 -7.94 6.70
N ASN A 205 -13.89 -8.42 7.78
CA ASN A 205 -14.58 -7.56 8.74
C ASN A 205 -13.59 -7.04 9.79
N PRO A 206 -13.70 -5.76 10.20
CA PRO A 206 -12.97 -5.26 11.32
C PRO A 206 -13.40 -5.95 12.61
N GLY A 207 -12.46 -6.05 13.54
CA GLY A 207 -12.62 -6.70 14.83
C GLY A 207 -11.66 -6.09 15.84
N ASP A 208 -11.64 -6.65 17.04
CA ASP A 208 -10.80 -6.18 18.14
C ASP A 208 -9.42 -6.86 18.10
N GLY A 209 -8.39 -6.16 18.57
CA GLY A 209 -7.01 -6.67 18.65
C GLY A 209 -6.05 -6.05 17.64
N GLY A 210 -5.05 -6.83 17.21
CA GLY A 210 -4.09 -6.44 16.17
C GLY A 210 -4.34 -7.17 14.86
N SER A 211 -3.90 -6.59 13.74
CA SER A 211 -3.98 -7.27 12.44
C SER A 211 -2.98 -8.42 12.38
N ALA A 212 -3.44 -9.60 11.97
CA ALA A 212 -2.61 -10.76 11.71
C ALA A 212 -2.72 -11.18 10.25
N THR A 213 -1.61 -11.63 9.69
CA THR A 213 -1.52 -12.07 8.30
C THR A 213 -0.76 -13.39 8.23
N LEU A 214 -1.29 -14.37 7.52
CA LEU A 214 -0.66 -15.65 7.24
C LEU A 214 -0.68 -15.89 5.74
N ALA A 215 0.50 -15.99 5.13
CA ALA A 215 0.65 -16.39 3.73
C ALA A 215 1.12 -17.84 3.65
N ARG A 216 0.56 -18.62 2.74
CA ARG A 216 0.91 -20.03 2.53
C ARG A 216 1.14 -20.27 1.05
N ALA A 217 2.32 -20.79 0.70
CA ALA A 217 2.68 -21.10 -0.67
C ALA A 217 2.62 -22.62 -0.91
N TYR A 218 2.07 -23.01 -2.04
CA TYR A 218 1.84 -24.40 -2.42
C TYR A 218 2.45 -24.72 -3.78
N ASP A 219 2.87 -25.97 -3.97
CA ASP A 219 3.24 -26.51 -5.28
C ASP A 219 2.00 -26.83 -6.14
N ALA A 220 2.23 -27.30 -7.37
CA ALA A 220 1.17 -27.65 -8.31
C ALA A 220 0.33 -28.87 -7.88
N GLN A 221 0.83 -29.67 -6.94
CA GLN A 221 0.15 -30.84 -6.37
C GLN A 221 -0.67 -30.46 -5.13
N GLY A 222 -0.55 -29.23 -4.64
CA GLY A 222 -1.22 -28.73 -3.45
C GLY A 222 -0.48 -28.99 -2.15
N ASN A 223 0.80 -29.42 -2.19
CA ASN A 223 1.61 -29.55 -0.99
C ASN A 223 2.07 -28.18 -0.51
N LEU A 224 2.08 -27.97 0.80
CA LEU A 224 2.60 -26.76 1.41
C LEU A 224 4.13 -26.73 1.28
N LEU A 225 4.66 -25.67 0.67
CA LEU A 225 6.10 -25.47 0.50
C LEU A 225 6.68 -24.62 1.64
N CYS A 226 6.02 -23.51 1.95
CA CYS A 226 6.40 -22.60 3.01
C CYS A 226 5.20 -21.77 3.48
N GLU A 227 5.34 -21.16 4.63
CA GLU A 227 4.38 -20.22 5.18
C GLU A 227 5.10 -19.09 5.91
N TRP A 228 4.41 -17.96 6.01
CA TRP A 228 4.88 -16.79 6.71
C TRP A 228 3.73 -16.20 7.50
N CYS A 229 3.97 -15.82 8.76
CA CYS A 229 2.96 -15.21 9.61
C CYS A 229 3.51 -13.93 10.24
N SER A 230 2.73 -12.85 10.20
CA SER A 230 2.94 -11.64 11.00
C SER A 230 1.73 -11.35 11.89
N TYR A 231 2.01 -10.62 12.96
CA TYR A 231 1.00 -10.08 13.86
C TYR A 231 1.49 -8.71 14.34
N ASP A 232 0.66 -7.70 14.13
CA ASP A 232 0.91 -6.31 14.53
C ASP A 232 -0.02 -5.94 15.69
N GLY A 233 0.39 -6.25 16.92
CA GLY A 233 -0.33 -5.82 18.13
C GLY A 233 0.37 -6.20 19.42
#